data_AF-A0A973FYC9-F1
#
_entry.id   AF-A0A973FYC9-F1
#
_cell.length_a   1.000
_cell.length_b   1.000
_cell.length_c   1.000
_cell.angle_alpha   90.00
_cell.angle_beta   90.00
_cell.angle_gamma   90.00
#
_symmetry.space_group_name_H-M   'P 1'
#
loop_
_entity.id
_entity.type
_entity.pdbx_description
1 polymer ?
#
loop_
_entity_poly.entity_id
_entity_poly.type
_entity_poly.pdbx_seq_one_letter_code
_entity_poly.pdbx_strand_id
1 'polypeptide(L)'
;MSISKFSAHIEDLIAKAKTENALSRKDIIELLKMPGEYSFDLFSAADAVRKEQVGDEIFLRGIIEFSNYCERNCLYCGLRHGNRKLSRYRMTSEEIITTARQIK
;
A
#
# COMPACT_ATOMS: atom_id res chain seq x y z
N MET A 1 -25.44 17.61 -20.92
CA MET A 1 -24.19 17.70 -21.71
C MET A 1 -22.90 17.66 -20.89
N SER A 2 -22.94 17.49 -19.55
CA SER A 2 -21.72 17.52 -18.70
C SER A 2 -21.17 16.16 -18.25
N ILE A 3 -21.92 15.07 -18.40
CA ILE A 3 -21.50 13.73 -17.96
C ILE A 3 -20.45 13.13 -18.92
N SER A 4 -20.63 13.33 -20.23
CA SER A 4 -19.74 12.75 -21.26
C SER A 4 -18.32 13.32 -21.24
N LYS A 5 -18.15 14.61 -20.93
CA LYS A 5 -16.83 15.25 -20.85
C LYS A 5 -16.06 14.85 -19.58
N PHE A 6 -16.78 14.58 -18.49
CA PHE A 6 -16.16 14.15 -17.23
C PHE A 6 -15.62 12.71 -17.35
N SER A 7 -16.37 11.81 -17.99
CA SER A 7 -15.92 10.45 -18.30
C SER A 7 -14.64 10.45 -19.13
N ALA A 8 -14.61 11.20 -20.23
CA ALA A 8 -13.46 11.28 -21.13
C ALA A 8 -12.19 11.78 -20.43
N HIS A 9 -12.31 12.77 -19.53
CA HIS A 9 -11.16 13.28 -18.78
C HIS A 9 -10.59 12.26 -17.78
N ILE A 10 -11.44 11.48 -17.11
CA ILE A 10 -10.98 10.41 -16.21
C ILE A 10 -10.31 9.28 -17.01
N GLU A 11 -10.87 8.91 -18.16
CA GLU A 11 -10.28 7.92 -19.06
C GLU A 11 -8.89 8.37 -19.55
N ASP A 12 -8.71 9.64 -19.92
CA ASP A 12 -7.42 10.21 -20.31
C ASP A 12 -6.41 10.19 -19.16
N LEU A 13 -6.85 10.49 -17.93
CA LEU A 13 -6.00 10.42 -16.74
C LEU A 13 -5.55 8.99 -16.43
N ILE A 14 -6.45 8.01 -16.56
CA ILE A 14 -6.12 6.59 -16.39
C ILE A 14 -5.16 6.13 -17.50
N ALA A 15 -5.39 6.53 -18.75
CA ALA A 15 -4.48 6.24 -19.85
C ALA A 15 -3.08 6.82 -19.59
N LYS A 16 -3.01 8.08 -19.14
CA LYS A 16 -1.76 8.72 -18.72
C LYS A 16 -1.04 7.96 -17.61
N ALA A 17 -1.79 7.39 -16.66
CA ALA A 17 -1.22 6.60 -15.57
C ALA A 17 -0.58 5.28 -16.04
N LYS A 18 -0.98 4.74 -17.21
CA LYS A 18 -0.43 3.49 -17.77
C LYS A 18 0.88 3.68 -18.52
N THR A 19 1.10 4.81 -19.18
CA THR A 19 2.14 4.97 -20.21
C THR A 19 3.45 5.60 -19.71
N GLU A 20 3.87 5.29 -18.48
CA GLU A 20 5.18 5.65 -17.88
C GLU A 20 5.50 7.13 -17.64
N ASN A 21 4.53 8.05 -17.71
CA ASN A 21 4.74 9.42 -17.23
C ASN A 21 4.36 9.55 -15.76
N ALA A 22 5.22 10.19 -14.98
CA ALA A 22 4.90 10.55 -13.60
C ALA A 22 3.64 11.44 -13.59
N LEU A 23 2.60 10.97 -12.90
CA LEU A 23 1.40 11.75 -12.66
C LEU A 23 1.78 13.01 -11.86
N SER A 24 1.23 14.15 -12.25
CA SER A 24 1.38 15.36 -11.44
C SER A 24 0.57 15.23 -10.15
N ARG A 25 0.90 16.04 -9.14
CA ARG A 25 0.11 16.12 -7.90
C ARG A 25 -1.38 16.40 -8.18
N LYS A 26 -1.68 17.21 -9.20
CA LYS A 26 -3.06 17.53 -9.61
C LYS A 26 -3.77 16.27 -10.13
N ASP A 27 -3.11 15.54 -11.04
CA ASP A 27 -3.66 14.31 -11.62
C ASP A 27 -3.97 13.27 -10.54
N ILE A 28 -3.05 13.07 -9.58
CA ILE A 28 -3.23 12.14 -8.46
C ILE A 28 -4.43 12.54 -7.60
N ILE A 29 -4.58 13.83 -7.28
CA ILE A 29 -5.70 14.31 -6.47
C ILE A 29 -7.02 14.10 -7.19
N GLU A 30 -7.07 14.30 -8.51
CA GLU A 30 -8.27 14.08 -9.31
C GLU A 30 -8.67 12.61 -9.34
N LEU A 31 -7.71 11.70 -9.57
CA LEU A 31 -7.95 10.25 -9.50
C LEU A 31 -8.42 9.80 -8.10
N LEU A 32 -7.84 10.34 -7.02
CA LEU A 32 -8.26 10.01 -5.66
C LEU A 32 -9.65 10.56 -5.27
N LYS A 33 -10.13 11.60 -5.97
CA LYS A 33 -11.43 12.24 -5.74
C LYS A 33 -12.51 11.78 -6.73
N MET A 34 -12.16 10.93 -7.69
CA MET A 34 -13.11 10.53 -8.72
C MET A 34 -14.31 9.78 -8.10
N PRO A 35 -15.50 9.87 -8.72
CA PRO A 35 -16.65 9.08 -8.30
C PRO A 35 -16.35 7.58 -8.35
N GLY A 36 -16.93 6.82 -7.40
CA GLY A 36 -16.66 5.40 -7.27
C GLY A 36 -17.01 4.55 -8.49
N GLU A 37 -17.92 5.03 -9.36
CA GLU A 37 -18.29 4.37 -10.62
C GLU A 37 -17.12 4.17 -11.59
N TYR A 38 -16.07 5.01 -11.50
CA TYR A 38 -14.85 4.92 -12.31
C TYR A 38 -13.76 4.02 -11.67
N SER A 39 -14.00 3.46 -10.48
CA SER A 39 -12.99 2.67 -9.76
C SER A 39 -12.62 1.39 -10.52
N PHE A 40 -13.58 0.79 -11.23
CA PHE A 40 -13.35 -0.43 -12.00
C PHE A 40 -12.29 -0.22 -13.08
N ASP A 41 -12.37 0.89 -13.82
CA ASP A 41 -11.41 1.20 -14.89
C ASP A 41 -10.02 1.50 -14.34
N LEU A 42 -9.95 2.24 -13.22
CA LEU A 42 -8.68 2.52 -12.55
C LEU A 42 -8.02 1.24 -12.02
N PHE A 43 -8.79 0.36 -11.37
CA PHE A 43 -8.25 -0.91 -10.86
C PHE A 43 -7.85 -1.85 -12.00
N SER A 44 -8.60 -1.89 -13.09
CA SER A 44 -8.25 -2.67 -14.28
C SER A 44 -6.97 -2.15 -14.94
N ALA A 45 -6.78 -0.83 -15.00
CA ALA A 45 -5.54 -0.23 -15.48
C ALA A 45 -4.35 -0.55 -14.55
N ALA A 46 -4.54 -0.44 -13.23
CA ALA A 46 -3.53 -0.80 -12.25
C ALA A 46 -3.13 -2.28 -12.35
N ASP A 47 -4.11 -3.17 -12.53
CA ASP A 47 -3.87 -4.60 -12.70
C ASP A 47 -3.09 -4.92 -13.98
N ALA A 48 -3.44 -4.27 -15.09
CA ALA A 48 -2.70 -4.39 -16.36
C ALA A 48 -1.23 -3.95 -16.21
N VAL A 49 -0.99 -2.80 -15.58
CA VAL A 49 0.38 -2.30 -15.32
C VAL A 49 1.13 -3.26 -14.39
N ARG A 50 0.50 -3.71 -13.30
CA ARG A 50 1.08 -4.70 -12.38
C ARG A 50 1.45 -5.99 -13.13
N LYS A 51 0.59 -6.48 -14.02
CA LYS A 51 0.86 -7.68 -14.84
C LYS A 51 2.01 -7.50 -15.80
N GLU A 52 2.06 -6.36 -16.50
CA GLU A 52 3.13 -6.05 -17.44
C GLU A 52 4.48 -5.90 -16.74
N GLN A 53 4.51 -5.28 -15.57
CA GLN A 53 5.75 -4.90 -14.88
C GLN A 53 6.29 -5.99 -13.95
N VAL A 54 5.41 -6.72 -13.24
CA VAL A 54 5.83 -7.71 -12.23
C VAL A 54 5.23 -9.11 -12.44
N GLY A 55 4.48 -9.31 -13.53
CA GLY A 55 3.87 -10.60 -13.86
C GLY A 55 2.78 -11.01 -12.88
N ASP A 56 2.47 -12.31 -12.89
CA ASP A 56 1.45 -12.92 -12.03
C ASP A 56 2.05 -13.61 -10.79
N GLU A 57 3.37 -13.51 -10.59
CA GLU A 57 4.05 -14.09 -9.42
C GLU A 57 3.76 -13.29 -8.15
N ILE A 58 3.51 -14.01 -7.06
CA ILE A 58 3.27 -13.42 -5.73
C ILE A 58 4.44 -13.79 -4.80
N PHE A 59 5.22 -12.78 -4.42
CA PHE A 59 6.31 -12.94 -3.47
C PHE A 59 5.78 -12.99 -2.04
N LEU A 60 5.75 -14.19 -1.44
CA LEU A 60 5.43 -14.35 -0.03
C LEU A 60 6.59 -13.88 0.85
N ARG A 61 6.28 -13.12 1.91
CA ARG A 61 7.27 -12.58 2.85
C ARG A 61 6.87 -12.92 4.28
N GLY A 62 7.70 -13.67 4.98
CA GLY A 62 7.57 -13.86 6.43
C GLY A 62 8.12 -12.64 7.18
N ILE A 63 7.33 -12.11 8.12
CA ILE A 63 7.73 -11.00 8.97
C ILE A 63 7.98 -11.49 10.39
N ILE A 64 9.06 -11.00 11.02
CA ILE A 64 9.39 -11.27 12.43
C ILE A 64 9.38 -9.94 13.20
N GLU A 65 8.35 -9.76 14.01
CA GLU A 65 8.22 -8.61 14.91
C GLU A 65 9.02 -8.88 16.19
N PHE A 66 10.35 -8.75 16.12
CA PHE A 66 11.26 -9.20 17.18
C PHE A 66 11.19 -8.38 18.49
N SER A 67 10.58 -7.21 18.46
CA SER A 67 10.45 -6.34 19.63
C SER A 67 9.22 -5.46 19.48
N ASN A 68 8.48 -5.31 20.56
CA ASN A 68 7.37 -4.37 20.63
C ASN A 68 7.69 -3.12 21.48
N TYR A 69 8.96 -2.92 21.87
CA TYR A 69 9.41 -1.67 22.47
C TYR A 69 9.50 -0.56 21.43
N CYS A 70 8.92 0.60 21.75
CA CYS A 70 9.01 1.79 20.93
C CYS A 70 9.19 3.02 21.83
N GLU A 71 10.10 3.92 21.46
CA GLU A 71 10.31 5.19 22.15
C GLU A 71 9.30 6.26 21.71
N ARG A 72 8.65 6.05 20.56
CA ARG A 72 7.66 6.98 20.00
C ARG A 72 6.31 6.81 20.67
N ASN A 73 5.52 7.88 20.62
CA ASN A 73 4.22 7.93 21.26
C ASN A 73 3.05 8.18 20.30
N CYS A 74 3.12 7.60 19.10
CA CYS A 74 2.15 7.79 18.02
C CYS A 74 0.71 7.55 18.50
N LEU A 75 -0.21 8.44 18.13
CA LEU A 75 -1.59 8.42 18.65
C LEU A 75 -2.41 7.22 18.14
N TYR A 76 -2.04 6.67 16.98
CA TYR A 76 -2.71 5.54 16.34
C TYR A 76 -2.07 4.18 16.68
N CYS A 77 -0.89 4.15 17.32
CA CYS A 77 -0.12 2.92 17.47
C CYS A 77 -0.31 2.30 18.86
N GLY A 78 -0.71 1.02 18.92
CA GLY A 78 -0.81 0.26 20.16
C GLY A 78 0.54 0.04 20.86
N LEU A 79 1.65 0.06 20.12
CA LEU A 79 3.01 -0.13 20.64
C LEU A 79 3.61 1.15 21.24
N ARG A 80 2.89 2.27 21.19
CA ARG A 80 3.36 3.57 21.68
C ARG A 80 3.92 3.49 23.11
N HIS A 81 4.95 4.29 23.40
CA HIS A 81 5.63 4.30 24.70
C HIS A 81 4.67 4.49 25.89
N GLY A 82 3.67 5.37 25.72
CA GLY A 82 2.70 5.67 26.77
C GLY A 82 1.71 4.54 27.08
N ASN A 83 1.65 3.48 26.27
CA ASN A 83 0.80 2.33 26.58
C ASN A 83 1.48 1.42 27.62
N ARG A 84 1.12 1.61 28.88
CA ARG A 84 1.63 0.83 30.04
C ARG A 84 0.89 -0.49 30.27
N LYS A 85 -0.22 -0.73 29.56
CA LYS A 85 -1.01 -1.98 29.66
C LYS A 85 -0.44 -3.10 28.77
N LEU A 86 0.45 -2.76 27.84
CA LEU A 86 1.06 -3.71 26.92
C LEU A 86 2.26 -4.42 27.59
N SER A 87 2.23 -5.75 27.62
CA SER A 87 3.41 -6.54 28.00
C SER A 87 4.51 -6.36 26.95
N ARG A 88 5.71 -6.03 27.41
CA ARG A 88 6.82 -5.68 26.52
C ARG A 88 7.80 -6.84 26.38
N TYR A 89 8.26 -7.09 25.16
CA TYR A 89 9.24 -8.14 24.87
C TYR A 89 10.30 -7.67 23.88
N ARG A 90 11.47 -8.30 23.97
CA ARG A 90 12.52 -8.29 22.94
C ARG A 90 13.02 -9.71 22.79
N MET A 91 12.98 -10.22 21.57
CA MET A 91 13.58 -11.51 21.26
C MET A 91 15.11 -11.40 21.35
N THR A 92 15.77 -12.48 21.74
CA THR A 92 17.22 -12.61 21.62
C THR A 92 17.60 -12.86 20.16
N SER A 93 18.87 -12.66 19.82
CA SER A 93 19.39 -12.96 18.48
C SER A 93 19.15 -14.43 18.10
N GLU A 94 19.31 -15.34 19.06
CA GLU A 94 19.08 -16.78 18.88
C GLU A 94 17.61 -17.08 18.61
N GLU A 95 16.69 -16.45 19.33
CA GLU A 95 15.24 -16.57 19.08
C GLU A 95 14.90 -16.07 17.68
N ILE A 96 15.43 -14.91 17.26
CA ILE A 96 15.16 -14.34 15.92
C ILE A 96 15.64 -15.30 14.82
N ILE A 97 16.87 -15.80 14.93
CA ILE A 97 17.44 -16.73 13.93
C ILE A 97 16.67 -18.04 13.92
N THR A 98 16.29 -18.55 15.10
CA THR A 98 15.50 -19.79 15.22
C THR A 98 14.14 -19.63 14.56
N THR A 99 13.43 -18.52 14.82
CA THR A 99 12.16 -18.21 14.16
C THR A 99 12.33 -18.05 12.66
N ALA A 100 13.38 -17.35 12.20
CA ALA A 100 13.65 -17.18 10.77
C ALA A 100 13.84 -18.51 10.04
N ARG A 101 14.48 -19.51 10.68
CA ARG A 101 14.63 -20.87 10.13
C ARG A 101 13.33 -21.67 10.08
N GLN A 102 12.32 -21.26 10.84
CA GLN A 102 11.02 -21.94 10.91
C GLN A 102 9.99 -21.35 9.93
N ILE A 103 10.22 -20.15 9.41
CA ILE A 103 9.38 -19.53 8.38
C ILE A 103 9.55 -20.34 7.09
N LYS A 104 8.42 -20.77 6.51
CA LYS A 104 8.34 -21.55 5.27
C LYS A 104 7.92 -20.68 4.10
#